data_AF-A0A103Y905-F1
#
_entry.id   AF-A0A103Y905-F1
#
_cell.length_a   1.000
_cell.length_b   1.000
_cell.length_c   1.000
_cell.angle_alpha   90.00
_cell.angle_beta   90.00
_cell.angle_gamma   90.00
#
_symmetry.space_group_name_H-M   'P 1'
#
loop_
_entity.id
_entity.type
_entity.pdbx_description
1 polymer ?
#
loop_
_entity_poly.entity_id
_entity_poly.type
_entity_poly.pdbx_seq_one_letter_code
_entity_poly.pdbx_strand_id
1 'polypeptide(L)'
;MLRIDTTGVTRAFPSPSTGVAAAANRHGPQLCRFSGQKIYPGRGIRFIRSDSQVFLFANSKCKRYFHNKLKPSKLTWTAMFRKQHKKDIAQEAVKKRRRATKKPYSRAIVGATLEVIQKKRSEKPEVRDAAREAALREIKERIKKTKDEKKAKKAEVVSKQKTQAKGGNVPKGKGPKLGGGGGKR
;
A
#
# COMPACT_ATOMS: atom_id res chain seq x y z
N MET A 1 -4.10 -12.96 -39.16
CA MET A 1 -3.88 -13.69 -37.89
C MET A 1 -4.84 -13.11 -36.85
N LEU A 2 -6.01 -13.73 -36.68
CA LEU A 2 -7.09 -13.27 -35.79
C LEU A 2 -6.79 -13.70 -34.35
N ARG A 3 -6.75 -12.75 -33.41
CA ARG A 3 -6.76 -13.06 -31.96
C ARG A 3 -8.21 -13.11 -31.49
N ILE A 4 -8.60 -14.26 -30.97
CA ILE A 4 -9.92 -14.52 -30.36
C ILE A 4 -9.76 -14.31 -28.86
N ASP A 5 -10.41 -13.27 -28.31
CA ASP A 5 -10.52 -13.07 -26.86
C ASP A 5 -11.69 -13.92 -26.30
N THR A 6 -11.45 -14.63 -25.20
CA THR A 6 -12.33 -15.67 -24.60
C THR A 6 -13.55 -15.13 -23.84
N THR A 7 -14.06 -13.96 -24.19
CA THR A 7 -15.35 -13.46 -23.70
C THR A 7 -16.17 -13.13 -24.94
N GLY A 8 -17.11 -13.99 -25.31
CA GLY A 8 -17.94 -13.92 -26.52
C GLY A 8 -18.81 -12.66 -26.62
N VAL A 9 -18.16 -11.50 -26.72
CA VAL A 9 -18.73 -10.19 -27.01
C VAL A 9 -17.86 -9.62 -28.11
N THR A 10 -18.28 -9.83 -29.36
CA THR A 10 -17.70 -9.18 -30.52
C THR A 10 -17.92 -7.68 -30.39
N ARG A 11 -16.92 -6.95 -29.88
CA ARG A 11 -16.91 -5.49 -29.99
C ARG A 11 -16.50 -5.16 -31.42
N ALA A 12 -17.49 -4.85 -32.25
CA ALA A 12 -17.24 -4.19 -33.52
C ALA A 12 -16.44 -2.91 -33.24
N PHE A 13 -15.21 -2.84 -33.77
CA PHE A 13 -14.49 -1.59 -33.86
C PHE A 13 -15.28 -0.69 -34.83
N PRO A 14 -15.79 0.48 -34.40
CA PRO A 14 -16.44 1.39 -35.33
C PRO A 14 -15.39 1.89 -36.33
N SER A 15 -15.57 1.55 -37.60
CA SER A 15 -14.81 2.10 -38.72
C SER A 15 -15.01 3.61 -38.79
N PRO A 16 -13.96 4.41 -39.00
CA PRO A 16 -14.08 5.86 -39.11
C PRO A 16 -14.54 6.22 -40.52
N SER A 17 -15.80 5.93 -40.86
CA SER A 17 -16.42 6.45 -42.08
C SER A 17 -17.13 7.77 -41.75
N THR A 18 -16.59 8.85 -42.30
CA THR A 18 -17.34 10.04 -42.75
C THR A 18 -18.37 10.58 -41.76
N GLY A 19 -17.88 11.06 -40.63
CA GLY A 19 -18.50 12.19 -39.94
C GLY A 19 -17.53 13.35 -40.04
N VAL A 20 -17.67 14.21 -41.05
CA VAL A 20 -17.12 15.56 -40.98
C VAL A 20 -17.85 16.23 -39.83
N ALA A 21 -17.34 16.02 -38.62
CA ALA A 21 -17.77 16.78 -37.47
C ALA A 21 -17.46 18.22 -37.83
N ALA A 22 -18.51 18.98 -38.15
CA ALA A 22 -18.44 20.42 -38.21
C ALA A 22 -17.73 20.86 -36.93
N ALA A 23 -16.47 21.28 -37.07
CA ALA A 23 -15.68 21.82 -35.99
C ALA A 23 -16.25 23.21 -35.71
N ALA A 24 -17.45 23.25 -35.13
CA ALA A 24 -18.00 24.46 -34.54
C ALA A 24 -16.96 24.94 -33.53
N ASN A 25 -16.32 26.05 -33.85
CA ASN A 25 -15.42 26.88 -33.06
C ASN A 25 -15.55 26.65 -31.54
N ARG A 26 -14.94 25.56 -31.02
CA ARG A 26 -14.85 25.27 -29.57
C ARG A 26 -13.79 26.16 -28.96
N HIS A 27 -14.03 27.47 -28.97
CA HIS A 27 -13.23 28.42 -28.23
C HIS A 27 -13.57 28.27 -26.75
N GLY A 28 -12.87 27.34 -26.09
CA GLY A 28 -12.94 27.18 -24.65
C GLY A 28 -12.52 28.46 -23.93
N PRO A 29 -12.96 28.67 -22.68
CA PRO A 29 -12.60 29.84 -21.91
C PRO A 29 -11.08 29.91 -21.75
N GLN A 30 -10.49 30.99 -22.23
CA GLN A 30 -9.07 31.28 -22.06
C GLN A 30 -8.81 31.80 -20.65
N LEU A 31 -7.59 31.71 -20.14
CA LEU A 31 -7.26 32.21 -18.81
C LEU A 31 -6.49 33.54 -18.90
N CYS A 32 -6.89 34.52 -18.09
CA CYS A 32 -6.13 35.75 -17.92
C CYS A 32 -4.76 35.45 -17.31
N ARG A 33 -3.68 35.86 -17.98
CA ARG A 33 -2.30 35.60 -17.50
C ARG A 33 -1.98 36.32 -16.19
N PHE A 34 -2.64 37.46 -15.93
CA PHE A 34 -2.41 38.28 -14.74
C PHE A 34 -3.29 37.89 -13.56
N SER A 35 -4.62 37.89 -13.75
CA SER A 35 -5.58 37.65 -12.67
C SER A 35 -5.92 36.17 -12.47
N GLY A 36 -5.72 35.32 -13.48
CA GLY A 36 -6.17 33.93 -13.46
C GLY A 36 -7.68 33.73 -13.63
N GLN A 37 -8.41 34.78 -14.03
CA GLN A 37 -9.85 34.69 -14.32
C GLN A 37 -10.12 34.08 -15.70
N LYS A 38 -11.26 33.41 -15.85
CA LYS A 38 -11.72 32.86 -17.13
C LYS A 38 -12.18 34.00 -18.05
N ILE A 39 -11.73 33.96 -19.31
CA ILE A 39 -12.04 34.88 -20.39
C ILE A 39 -12.81 34.09 -21.43
N TYR A 40 -14.07 34.46 -21.63
CA TYR A 40 -14.90 33.88 -22.69
C TYR A 40 -14.56 34.52 -24.05
N PRO A 41 -14.77 33.80 -25.16
CA PRO A 41 -14.55 34.36 -26.50
C PRO A 41 -15.32 35.68 -26.67
N GLY A 42 -14.72 36.64 -27.39
CA GLY A 42 -15.25 37.99 -27.56
C GLY A 42 -15.01 38.94 -26.38
N ARG A 43 -14.37 38.47 -25.30
CA ARG A 43 -14.01 39.32 -24.14
C ARG A 43 -12.50 39.42 -23.96
N GLY A 44 -12.09 40.53 -23.36
CA GLY A 44 -10.70 40.76 -22.95
C GLY A 44 -9.86 41.45 -24.03
N ILE A 45 -8.57 41.58 -23.74
CA ILE A 45 -7.60 42.27 -24.57
C ILE A 45 -6.40 41.34 -24.75
N ARG A 46 -5.97 41.14 -26.00
CA ARG A 46 -4.75 40.42 -26.34
C ARG A 46 -3.63 41.44 -26.54
N PHE A 47 -2.57 41.31 -25.75
CA PHE A 47 -1.35 42.12 -25.88
C PHE A 47 -0.21 41.22 -26.33
N ILE A 48 0.48 41.61 -27.40
CA ILE A 48 1.65 40.90 -27.92
C ILE A 48 2.86 41.77 -27.58
N ARG A 49 3.80 41.20 -26.84
CA ARG A 49 5.07 41.87 -26.52
C ARG A 49 6.08 41.62 -27.65
N SER A 50 7.11 42.47 -27.76
CA SER A 50 8.15 42.38 -28.79
C SER A 50 8.87 41.04 -28.86
N ASP A 51 8.90 40.28 -27.76
CA ASP A 51 9.43 38.91 -27.69
C ASP A 51 8.43 37.84 -28.17
N SER A 52 7.40 38.24 -28.92
CA SER A 52 6.31 37.39 -29.42
C SER A 52 5.44 36.73 -28.33
N GLN A 53 5.60 37.13 -27.06
CA GLN A 53 4.77 36.59 -26.00
C GLN A 53 3.35 37.19 -26.04
N VAL A 54 2.37 36.30 -26.09
CA VAL A 54 0.95 36.66 -26.10
C VAL A 54 0.39 36.67 -24.67
N PHE A 55 -0.03 37.84 -24.22
CA PHE A 55 -0.69 38.05 -22.94
C PHE A 55 -2.19 38.28 -23.15
N LEU A 56 -3.01 37.46 -22.49
CA LEU A 56 -4.46 37.61 -22.47
C LEU A 56 -4.87 38.28 -21.15
N PHE A 57 -5.58 39.40 -21.25
CA PHE A 57 -6.10 40.16 -20.12
C PHE A 57 -7.63 40.16 -20.12
N ALA A 58 -8.24 39.92 -18.95
CA ALA A 58 -9.70 39.97 -18.83
C ALA A 58 -10.24 41.41 -18.93
N ASN A 59 -9.60 42.35 -18.23
CA ASN A 59 -10.04 43.75 -18.10
C ASN A 59 -8.87 44.72 -18.32
N SER A 60 -9.16 45.98 -18.65
CA SER A 60 -8.17 47.07 -18.75
C SER A 60 -7.37 47.28 -17.46
N LYS A 61 -7.95 46.97 -16.29
CA LYS A 61 -7.25 46.96 -14.99
C LYS A 61 -6.03 46.03 -15.01
N CYS A 62 -6.17 44.84 -15.57
CA CYS A 62 -5.07 43.86 -15.67
C CYS A 62 -3.97 44.37 -16.61
N LYS A 63 -4.37 44.95 -17.77
CA LYS A 63 -3.44 45.54 -18.73
C LYS A 63 -2.62 46.68 -18.09
N ARG A 64 -3.29 47.61 -17.38
CA ARG A 64 -2.63 48.73 -16.70
C ARG A 64 -1.60 48.26 -15.67
N TYR A 65 -1.96 47.30 -14.82
CA TYR A 65 -1.02 46.78 -13.82
C TYR A 65 0.16 46.03 -14.43
N PHE A 66 -0.04 45.37 -15.58
CA PHE A 66 1.05 44.74 -16.31
C PHE A 66 2.05 45.77 -16.86
N HIS A 67 1.57 46.88 -17.46
CA HIS A 67 2.45 47.97 -17.91
C HIS A 67 3.16 48.67 -16.75
N ASN A 68 2.50 48.81 -15.61
CA ASN A 68 3.10 49.32 -14.38
C ASN A 68 4.07 48.33 -13.71
N LYS A 69 4.34 47.16 -14.34
CA LYS A 69 5.26 46.12 -13.85
C LYS A 69 4.93 45.61 -12.45
N LEU A 70 3.65 45.65 -12.06
CA LEU A 70 3.21 45.10 -10.78
C LEU A 70 3.19 43.58 -10.82
N LYS A 71 3.71 42.95 -9.76
CA LYS A 71 3.75 41.49 -9.64
C LYS A 71 2.39 40.98 -9.14
N PRO A 72 1.72 40.05 -9.84
CA PRO A 72 0.42 39.52 -9.41
C PRO A 72 0.51 38.83 -8.03
N SER A 73 1.65 38.26 -7.67
CA SER A 73 1.96 37.73 -6.33
C SER A 73 1.79 38.71 -5.17
N LYS A 74 1.81 40.02 -5.41
CA LYS A 74 1.59 41.05 -4.38
C LYS A 74 0.15 41.56 -4.31
N LEU A 75 -0.70 41.21 -5.28
CA LEU A 75 -2.07 41.69 -5.41
C LEU A 75 -3.05 40.65 -4.87
N THR A 76 -3.70 40.98 -3.74
CA THR A 76 -4.53 40.09 -2.93
C THR A 76 -5.66 39.38 -3.69
N TRP A 77 -6.24 40.04 -4.69
CA TRP A 77 -7.38 39.55 -5.46
C TRP A 77 -7.01 38.60 -6.60
N THR A 78 -5.72 38.45 -6.94
CA THR A 78 -5.29 37.60 -8.05
C THR A 78 -5.24 36.12 -7.64
N ALA A 79 -5.43 35.22 -8.61
CA ALA A 79 -5.31 33.78 -8.37
C ALA A 79 -3.90 33.38 -7.89
N MET A 80 -2.85 34.05 -8.40
CA MET A 80 -1.46 33.77 -8.00
C MET A 80 -1.21 34.07 -6.53
N PHE A 81 -1.70 35.23 -6.03
CA PHE A 81 -1.60 35.58 -4.62
C PHE A 81 -2.32 34.55 -3.75
N ARG A 82 -3.56 34.20 -4.11
CA ARG A 82 -4.38 33.25 -3.34
C ARG A 82 -3.74 31.87 -3.26
N LYS A 83 -3.09 31.42 -4.34
CA LYS A 83 -2.31 30.17 -4.36
C LYS A 83 -1.10 30.23 -3.43
N GLN A 84 -0.30 31.29 -3.47
CA GLN A 84 0.88 31.44 -2.61
C GLN A 84 0.51 31.55 -1.13
N HIS A 85 -0.58 32.25 -0.81
CA HIS A 85 -1.08 32.44 0.55
C HIS A 85 -2.04 31.34 0.99
N LYS A 86 -2.12 30.23 0.23
CA LYS A 86 -2.90 29.04 0.58
C LYS A 86 -4.38 29.37 0.88
N LYS A 87 -4.97 30.33 0.16
CA LYS A 87 -6.41 30.64 0.26
C LYS A 87 -7.28 29.66 -0.52
N ASP A 88 -6.70 28.93 -1.48
CA ASP A 88 -7.40 27.95 -2.33
C ASP A 88 -7.03 26.49 -1.97
N ILE A 89 -6.71 26.20 -0.69
CA ILE A 89 -6.25 24.87 -0.23
C ILE A 89 -7.26 23.77 -0.58
N ALA A 90 -8.56 24.02 -0.45
CA ALA A 90 -9.60 23.00 -0.64
C ALA A 90 -9.54 22.35 -2.03
N GLN A 91 -9.25 23.12 -3.09
CA GLN A 91 -9.17 22.60 -4.46
C GLN A 91 -7.88 21.82 -4.72
N GLU A 92 -6.75 22.26 -4.14
CA GLU A 92 -5.48 21.55 -4.29
C GLU A 92 -5.39 20.27 -3.42
N ALA A 93 -6.01 20.29 -2.23
CA ALA A 93 -5.99 19.17 -1.29
C ALA A 93 -6.70 17.93 -1.84
N VAL A 94 -7.85 18.11 -2.50
CA VAL A 94 -8.60 17.01 -3.14
C VAL A 94 -7.75 16.30 -4.20
N LYS A 95 -6.96 17.07 -4.97
CA LYS A 95 -6.15 16.53 -6.07
C LYS A 95 -4.89 15.81 -5.59
N LYS A 96 -4.37 16.17 -4.41
CA LYS A 96 -3.20 15.53 -3.79
C LYS A 96 -3.54 14.21 -3.07
N ARG A 97 -4.81 13.81 -2.97
CA ARG A 97 -5.19 12.52 -2.39
C ARG A 97 -4.66 11.40 -3.28
N ARG A 98 -3.46 10.89 -2.96
CA ARG A 98 -2.80 9.79 -3.67
C ARG A 98 -3.72 8.57 -3.63
N ARG A 99 -4.02 8.02 -4.80
CA ARG A 99 -4.78 6.77 -4.93
C ARG A 99 -3.87 5.61 -4.50
N ALA A 100 -4.02 5.14 -3.27
CA ALA A 100 -3.33 3.94 -2.79
C ALA A 100 -3.96 2.72 -3.49
N THR A 101 -3.37 2.31 -4.61
CA THR A 101 -3.80 1.10 -5.30
C THR A 101 -3.18 -0.09 -4.58
N LYS A 102 -3.96 -0.78 -3.75
CA LYS A 102 -3.56 -2.07 -3.16
C LYS A 102 -3.55 -3.10 -4.29
N LYS A 103 -2.37 -3.39 -4.87
CA LYS A 103 -2.23 -4.51 -5.79
C LYS A 103 -2.43 -5.80 -4.97
N PRO A 104 -3.38 -6.68 -5.31
CA PRO A 104 -3.52 -7.96 -4.63
C PRO A 104 -2.25 -8.79 -4.88
N TYR A 105 -1.44 -8.97 -3.85
CA TYR A 105 -0.25 -9.83 -3.90
C TYR A 105 -0.71 -11.29 -3.71
N SER A 106 -1.20 -11.88 -4.80
CA SER A 106 -1.41 -13.33 -4.88
C SER A 106 -0.58 -13.83 -6.05
N ARG A 107 0.72 -14.03 -5.82
CA ARG A 107 1.63 -14.67 -6.77
C ARG A 107 1.79 -16.13 -6.39
N ALA A 108 1.95 -17.00 -7.39
CA ALA A 108 2.41 -18.36 -7.16
C ALA A 108 3.84 -18.33 -6.60
N ILE A 109 4.15 -19.25 -5.69
CA ILE A 109 5.47 -19.40 -5.07
C ILE A 109 6.02 -20.75 -5.52
N VAL A 110 7.32 -20.86 -5.77
CA VAL A 110 7.95 -22.15 -6.13
C VAL A 110 7.62 -23.18 -5.04
N GLY A 111 7.01 -24.30 -5.42
CA GLY A 111 6.54 -25.35 -4.51
C GLY A 111 5.03 -25.34 -4.18
N ALA A 112 4.27 -24.30 -4.56
CA ALA A 112 2.81 -24.30 -4.48
C ALA A 112 2.18 -23.42 -5.57
N THR A 113 1.32 -24.02 -6.40
CA THR A 113 0.57 -23.28 -7.42
C THR A 113 -0.45 -22.33 -6.76
N LEU A 114 -0.81 -21.26 -7.47
CA LEU A 114 -1.71 -20.21 -6.97
C LEU A 114 -3.05 -20.78 -6.47
N GLU A 115 -3.54 -21.83 -7.11
CA GLU A 115 -4.80 -22.51 -6.78
C GLU A 115 -4.74 -23.24 -5.44
N VAL A 116 -3.61 -23.89 -5.12
CA VAL A 116 -3.42 -24.58 -3.83
C VAL A 116 -3.35 -23.57 -2.69
N ILE A 117 -2.70 -22.42 -2.92
CA ILE A 117 -2.60 -21.34 -1.94
C ILE A 117 -3.98 -20.73 -1.66
N GLN A 118 -4.79 -20.53 -2.69
CA GLN A 118 -6.15 -20.00 -2.54
C GLN A 118 -7.05 -20.98 -1.79
N LYS A 119 -7.03 -22.27 -2.14
CA LYS A 119 -7.82 -23.33 -1.48
C LYS A 119 -7.51 -23.42 0.02
N LYS A 120 -6.22 -23.49 0.38
CA LYS A 120 -5.77 -23.49 1.78
C LYS A 120 -6.12 -22.21 2.53
N ARG A 121 -6.21 -21.07 1.83
CA ARG A 121 -6.59 -19.78 2.44
C ARG A 121 -8.10 -19.66 2.64
N SER A 122 -8.91 -20.25 1.75
CA SER A 122 -10.36 -20.27 1.84
C SER A 122 -10.92 -21.28 2.85
N GLU A 123 -10.11 -22.23 3.32
CA GLU A 123 -10.51 -23.16 4.39
C GLU A 123 -10.96 -22.40 5.65
N LYS A 124 -12.10 -22.81 6.21
CA LYS A 124 -12.68 -22.24 7.42
C LYS A 124 -11.73 -22.44 8.61
N PRO A 125 -11.64 -21.47 9.55
CA PRO A 125 -10.73 -21.55 10.68
C PRO A 125 -10.96 -22.81 11.54
N GLU A 126 -12.21 -23.23 11.69
CA GLU A 126 -12.59 -24.45 12.43
C GLU A 126 -11.91 -25.73 11.90
N VAL A 127 -11.80 -25.87 10.57
CA VAL A 127 -11.14 -27.03 9.94
C VAL A 127 -9.63 -26.98 10.16
N ARG A 128 -9.04 -25.78 10.17
CA ARG A 128 -7.61 -25.62 10.48
C ARG A 128 -7.30 -25.95 11.93
N ASP A 129 -8.16 -25.52 12.85
CA ASP A 129 -7.95 -25.74 14.27
C ASP A 129 -8.18 -27.22 14.64
N ALA A 130 -9.18 -27.87 14.02
CA ALA A 130 -9.35 -29.33 14.13
C ALA A 130 -8.14 -30.11 13.60
N ALA A 131 -7.57 -29.71 12.45
CA ALA A 131 -6.37 -30.34 11.91
C ALA A 131 -5.13 -30.13 12.80
N ARG A 132 -5.00 -28.94 13.41
CA ARG A 132 -3.94 -28.66 14.40
C ARG A 132 -4.10 -29.51 15.65
N GLU A 133 -5.32 -29.63 16.17
CA GLU A 133 -5.58 -30.45 17.35
C GLU A 133 -5.34 -31.93 17.10
N ALA A 134 -5.74 -32.45 15.93
CA ALA A 134 -5.46 -33.83 15.53
C ALA A 134 -3.95 -34.10 15.45
N ALA A 135 -3.19 -33.20 14.82
CA ALA A 135 -1.74 -33.30 14.75
C ALA A 135 -1.08 -33.22 16.14
N LEU A 136 -1.57 -32.34 17.03
CA LEU A 136 -1.07 -32.23 18.40
C LEU A 136 -1.37 -33.47 19.24
N ARG A 137 -2.50 -34.15 19.03
CA ARG A 137 -2.83 -35.42 19.69
C ARG A 137 -1.89 -36.53 19.23
N GLU A 138 -1.66 -36.65 17.92
CA GLU A 138 -0.75 -37.66 17.36
C GLU A 138 0.69 -37.45 17.86
N ILE A 139 1.17 -36.21 17.90
CA ILE A 139 2.50 -35.89 18.45
C ILE A 139 2.58 -36.27 19.93
N LYS A 140 1.55 -35.96 20.73
CA LYS A 140 1.51 -36.32 22.16
C LYS A 140 1.52 -37.84 22.36
N GLU A 141 0.84 -38.60 21.51
CA GLU A 141 0.84 -40.06 21.57
C GLU A 141 2.18 -40.68 21.17
N ARG A 142 2.85 -40.14 20.13
CA ARG A 142 4.22 -40.54 19.76
C ARG A 142 5.22 -40.23 20.88
N ILE A 143 5.08 -39.09 21.54
CA ILE A 143 5.91 -38.71 22.69
C ILE A 143 5.67 -39.63 23.90
N LYS A 144 4.42 -40.03 24.16
CA LYS A 144 4.11 -40.99 25.23
C LYS A 144 4.75 -42.35 24.96
N LYS A 145 4.51 -42.93 23.77
CA LYS A 145 5.10 -44.21 23.35
C LYS A 145 6.63 -44.21 23.46
N THR A 146 7.29 -43.17 22.94
CA THR A 146 8.77 -43.05 23.04
C THR A 146 9.26 -42.77 24.46
N LYS A 147 8.48 -42.12 25.33
CA LYS A 147 8.81 -41.96 26.76
C LYS A 147 8.69 -43.28 27.51
N ASP A 148 7.69 -44.10 27.21
CA ASP A 148 7.48 -45.40 27.85
C ASP A 148 8.54 -46.42 27.41
N GLU A 149 8.92 -46.42 26.13
CA GLU A 149 10.08 -47.18 25.63
C GLU A 149 11.40 -46.73 26.28
N LYS A 150 11.60 -45.41 26.48
CA LYS A 150 12.79 -44.89 27.18
C LYS A 150 12.77 -45.23 28.67
N LYS A 151 11.61 -45.29 29.33
CA LYS A 151 11.49 -45.72 30.72
C LYS A 151 11.74 -47.22 30.89
N ALA A 152 11.24 -48.05 29.97
CA ALA A 152 11.52 -49.48 29.95
C ALA A 152 13.01 -49.77 29.75
N LYS A 153 13.68 -49.07 28.82
CA LYS A 153 15.13 -49.18 28.63
C LYS A 153 15.94 -48.67 29.82
N LYS A 154 15.48 -47.62 30.51
CA LYS A 154 16.14 -47.14 31.75
C LYS A 154 15.95 -48.10 32.93
N ALA A 155 14.80 -48.77 33.03
CA ALA A 155 14.56 -49.79 34.06
C ALA A 155 15.42 -51.04 33.84
N GLU A 156 15.63 -51.45 32.58
CA GLU A 156 16.52 -52.56 32.23
C GLU A 156 17.99 -52.24 32.58
N VAL A 157 18.47 -51.03 32.27
CA VAL A 157 19.83 -50.58 32.63
C VAL A 157 20.03 -50.46 34.15
N VAL A 158 19.03 -50.00 34.91
CA VAL A 158 19.09 -49.94 36.38
C VAL A 158 19.04 -51.34 37.01
N SER A 159 18.34 -52.30 36.41
CA SER A 159 18.30 -53.70 36.90
C SER A 159 19.63 -54.43 36.72
N LYS A 160 20.44 -54.06 35.70
CA LYS A 160 21.81 -54.57 35.52
C LYS A 160 22.85 -53.90 36.41
N GLN A 161 22.53 -52.76 37.04
CA GLN A 161 23.47 -52.02 37.90
C GLN A 161 23.28 -52.30 39.41
N LYS A 162 22.34 -53.17 39.81
CA LYS A 162 22.09 -53.57 41.21
C LYS A 162 22.88 -54.82 41.65
N THR A 163 24.05 -55.05 41.07
CA THR A 163 25.07 -55.97 41.59
C THR A 163 26.44 -55.32 41.53
N GLN A 164 26.66 -54.27 42.35
CA GLN A 164 27.91 -54.10 43.11
C GLN A 164 27.91 -52.84 44.00
N ALA A 165 28.39 -53.09 45.23
CA ALA A 165 29.00 -52.18 46.19
C ALA A 165 28.13 -51.36 47.15
N LYS A 166 28.37 -51.63 48.44
CA LYS A 166 27.79 -51.12 49.69
C LYS A 166 28.92 -50.38 50.44
N GLY A 167 28.61 -49.29 51.15
CA GLY A 167 29.44 -48.64 52.19
C GLY A 167 29.97 -47.25 51.78
N GLY A 168 29.92 -46.17 52.57
CA GLY A 168 29.51 -45.91 53.96
C GLY A 168 29.31 -44.39 54.19
N ASN A 169 28.98 -43.99 55.42
CA ASN A 169 28.20 -42.80 55.81
C ASN A 169 29.03 -41.65 56.47
N VAL A 170 28.96 -40.42 55.91
CA VAL A 170 28.68 -39.04 56.48
C VAL A 170 29.62 -38.50 57.62
N PRO A 171 29.96 -37.17 57.83
CA PRO A 171 29.09 -35.97 57.78
C PRO A 171 29.64 -34.54 57.40
N LYS A 172 28.70 -33.73 56.86
CA LYS A 172 28.30 -32.32 57.22
C LYS A 172 29.23 -31.10 57.01
N GLY A 173 28.72 -30.13 56.23
CA GLY A 173 29.17 -28.73 56.20
C GLY A 173 28.06 -27.79 55.69
N LYS A 174 27.86 -26.66 56.37
CA LYS A 174 26.74 -25.69 56.30
C LYS A 174 26.60 -24.94 54.96
N GLY A 175 25.37 -24.52 54.62
CA GLY A 175 25.10 -23.48 53.61
C GLY A 175 25.52 -22.07 54.07
N PRO A 176 25.43 -21.06 53.19
CA PRO A 176 24.13 -20.40 53.03
C PRO A 176 23.74 -19.95 51.59
N LYS A 177 22.44 -19.71 51.52
CA LYS A 177 21.56 -19.13 50.50
C LYS A 177 22.06 -17.81 49.88
N LEU A 178 21.94 -17.69 48.55
CA LEU A 178 21.76 -16.41 47.86
C LEU A 178 20.80 -16.61 46.69
N GLY A 179 19.64 -15.98 46.81
CA GLY A 179 18.69 -15.77 45.72
C GLY A 179 18.74 -14.34 45.21
N GLY A 180 18.05 -14.10 44.09
CA GLY A 180 17.90 -12.80 43.42
C GLY A 180 18.91 -12.65 42.28
N GLY A 181 18.56 -12.30 41.05
CA GLY A 181 17.39 -11.60 40.54
C GLY A 181 17.89 -10.57 39.53
N GLY A 182 17.29 -10.54 38.33
CA GLY A 182 17.19 -9.35 37.47
C GLY A 182 18.45 -8.68 36.91
N GLY A 183 18.57 -8.73 35.58
CA GLY A 183 18.93 -7.52 34.79
C GLY A 183 20.39 -7.34 34.36
N LYS A 184 20.61 -7.34 33.04
CA LYS A 184 21.53 -6.48 32.28
C LYS A 184 21.21 -6.69 30.79
N ARG A 185 20.59 -5.70 30.14
CA ARG A 185 21.17 -4.58 29.36
C ARG A 185 21.15 -4.92 27.87
#